data_AF-A0A8B8ICS5-F1
#
_entry.id   AF-A0A8B8ICS5-F1
#
_cell.length_a   1.000
_cell.length_b   1.000
_cell.length_c   1.000
_cell.angle_alpha   90.00
_cell.angle_beta   90.00
_cell.angle_gamma   90.00
#
_symmetry.space_group_name_H-M   'P 1'
#
loop_
_entity.id
_entity.type
_entity.pdbx_description
1 polymer ?
#
loop_
_entity_poly.entity_id
_entity_poly.type
_entity_poly.pdbx_seq_one_letter_code
_entity_poly.pdbx_strand_id
1 'polypeptide(L)'
;MEQSQFALSWDEHVQNICNGLSLLQQNGEFVDMTLAADGHHVKVHQVIMALSSPFLKDLISTAQCPHPVIFLSKISHTTLSALLEYMYTGEVLVAIEDLNELIDAAKELHIKGLQEMNLSQALTSDQQKSPEVFSTQIESLEAEEDICYFEISNQNDELNKIDLERNSCSLIENDVQVMDNNIDDLYEIDVTDEKDNVTTEMVPNYTNIDSLPGNQDPTNLSTLQYTVSNQGSLQMILNRFIYYLKHTNRDMSRQWRCVEYLNNCKCPAYVFTKDDVVVQRISAHNHPFHDQKILKKVKAGAIFTAINDAENEGTIMKNRLEEQHETE
;
A
#
# COMPACT_ATOMS: atom_id res chain seq x y z
N MET A 1 13.63 -41.02 34.24
CA MET A 1 13.21 -40.71 32.86
C MET A 1 13.73 -39.32 32.58
N GLU A 2 14.74 -39.18 31.75
CA GLU A 2 15.20 -37.86 31.30
C GLU A 2 14.16 -37.34 30.31
N GLN A 3 13.62 -36.14 30.57
CA GLN A 3 12.69 -35.47 29.66
C GLN A 3 13.48 -34.70 28.62
N SER A 4 13.39 -35.12 27.37
CA SER A 4 13.94 -34.41 26.22
C SER A 4 13.14 -33.15 25.95
N GLN A 5 13.81 -32.02 25.71
CA GLN A 5 13.21 -30.75 25.27
C GLN A 5 13.65 -30.43 23.85
N PHE A 6 12.78 -29.74 23.10
CA PHE A 6 13.06 -29.25 21.75
C PHE A 6 12.87 -27.73 21.72
N ALA A 7 13.76 -27.04 21.01
CA ALA A 7 13.64 -25.61 20.70
C ALA A 7 13.24 -25.45 19.23
N LEU A 8 12.31 -24.54 18.95
CA LEU A 8 11.80 -24.23 17.62
C LEU A 8 11.94 -22.72 17.39
N SER A 9 12.38 -22.31 16.21
CA SER A 9 12.36 -20.92 15.75
C SER A 9 11.40 -20.80 14.57
N TRP A 10 10.85 -19.60 14.38
CA TRP A 10 10.11 -19.24 13.16
C TRP A 10 10.74 -17.99 12.58
N ASP A 11 11.53 -18.19 11.53
CA ASP A 11 12.43 -17.17 10.99
C ASP A 11 11.64 -15.96 10.41
N GLU A 12 10.44 -16.20 9.89
CA GLU A 12 9.57 -15.13 9.35
C GLU A 12 8.64 -14.49 10.41
N HIS A 13 8.77 -14.86 11.70
CA HIS A 13 7.84 -14.40 12.74
C HIS A 13 7.77 -12.88 12.84
N VAL A 14 8.93 -12.20 12.84
CA VAL A 14 9.00 -10.73 12.94
C VAL A 14 8.32 -10.07 11.75
N GLN A 15 8.64 -10.52 10.52
CA GLN A 15 8.04 -9.99 9.30
C GLN A 15 6.52 -10.23 9.27
N ASN A 16 6.07 -11.40 9.68
CA ASN A 16 4.64 -11.72 9.77
C ASN A 16 3.91 -10.81 10.77
N ILE A 17 4.51 -10.51 11.93
CA ILE A 17 3.93 -9.59 12.91
C ILE A 17 3.86 -8.16 12.36
N CYS A 18 4.94 -7.63 11.80
CA CYS A 18 4.96 -6.27 11.24
C CYS A 18 3.95 -6.10 10.10
N ASN A 19 3.97 -7.01 9.12
CA ASN A 19 3.05 -6.99 7.99
C ASN A 19 1.60 -7.21 8.42
N GLY A 20 1.36 -8.14 9.35
CA GLY A 20 0.04 -8.43 9.90
C GLY A 20 -0.57 -7.21 10.59
N LEU A 21 0.19 -6.55 11.48
CA LEU A 21 -0.30 -5.37 12.21
C LEU A 21 -0.57 -4.18 11.28
N SER A 22 0.28 -3.97 10.27
CA SER A 22 0.05 -2.96 9.23
C SER A 22 -1.22 -3.23 8.44
N LEU A 23 -1.45 -4.49 8.04
CA LEU A 23 -2.68 -4.89 7.33
C LEU A 23 -3.94 -4.71 8.19
N LEU A 24 -3.90 -5.14 9.45
CA LEU A 24 -5.02 -4.96 10.38
C LEU A 24 -5.38 -3.48 10.53
N GLN A 25 -4.38 -2.60 10.61
CA GLN A 25 -4.62 -1.16 10.72
C GLN A 25 -5.28 -0.61 9.46
N GLN A 26 -4.79 -1.00 8.28
CA GLN A 26 -5.34 -0.56 6.99
C GLN A 26 -6.79 -1.06 6.78
N ASN A 27 -7.11 -2.25 7.30
CA ASN A 27 -8.46 -2.79 7.29
C ASN A 27 -9.36 -2.19 8.39
N GLY A 28 -8.79 -1.49 9.37
CA GLY A 28 -9.51 -0.98 10.53
C GLY A 28 -9.98 -2.08 11.49
N GLU A 29 -9.27 -3.21 11.52
CA GLU A 29 -9.52 -4.34 12.39
C GLU A 29 -8.77 -4.14 13.71
N PHE A 30 -9.40 -4.47 14.84
CA PHE A 30 -8.82 -4.36 16.20
C PHE A 30 -8.28 -2.97 16.59
N VAL A 31 -8.56 -1.94 15.79
CA VAL A 31 -8.23 -0.55 16.11
C VAL A 31 -9.07 -0.05 17.28
N ASP A 32 -8.41 0.55 18.25
CA ASP A 32 -8.95 0.94 19.56
C ASP A 32 -8.60 2.39 19.91
N MET A 33 -8.07 3.16 18.95
CA MET A 33 -7.82 4.60 19.05
C MET A 33 -8.08 5.30 17.72
N THR A 34 -8.33 6.62 17.77
CA THR A 34 -8.26 7.50 16.60
C THR A 34 -7.29 8.66 16.82
N LEU A 35 -6.43 8.91 15.83
CA LEU A 35 -5.66 10.14 15.71
C LEU A 35 -6.37 11.09 14.75
N ALA A 36 -6.54 12.34 15.16
CA ALA A 36 -7.15 13.38 14.34
C ALA A 36 -6.12 14.47 14.03
N ALA A 37 -5.86 14.73 12.75
CA ALA A 37 -4.93 15.76 12.29
C ALA A 37 -5.46 16.38 10.99
N ASP A 38 -5.34 17.69 10.84
CA ASP A 38 -5.72 18.41 9.61
C ASP A 38 -7.13 18.05 9.07
N GLY A 39 -8.11 17.93 9.96
CA GLY A 39 -9.49 17.54 9.62
C GLY A 39 -9.69 16.05 9.27
N HIS A 40 -8.61 15.27 9.20
CA HIS A 40 -8.63 13.84 8.94
C HIS A 40 -8.62 13.04 10.23
N HIS A 41 -9.21 11.84 10.18
CA HIS A 41 -9.34 10.93 11.31
C HIS A 41 -8.83 9.56 10.90
N VAL A 42 -7.78 9.08 11.57
CA VAL A 42 -7.14 7.80 11.27
C VAL A 42 -7.29 6.87 12.46
N LYS A 43 -7.88 5.69 12.23
CA LYS A 43 -8.00 4.65 13.26
C LYS A 43 -6.69 3.88 13.38
N VAL A 44 -6.26 3.62 14.61
CA VAL A 44 -4.97 2.99 14.92
C VAL A 44 -5.08 2.08 16.14
N HIS A 45 -4.09 1.23 16.32
CA HIS A 45 -3.91 0.42 17.52
C HIS A 45 -3.12 1.18 18.60
N GLN A 46 -3.65 1.26 19.81
CA GLN A 46 -3.00 1.86 20.97
C GLN A 46 -1.64 1.23 21.25
N VAL A 47 -1.51 -0.10 21.09
CA VAL A 47 -0.27 -0.83 21.37
C VAL A 47 0.88 -0.33 20.49
N ILE A 48 0.64 -0.08 19.21
CA ILE A 48 1.66 0.41 18.29
C ILE A 48 2.05 1.84 18.65
N MET A 49 1.06 2.70 18.94
CA MET A 49 1.33 4.07 19.35
C MET A 49 2.16 4.13 20.64
N ALA A 50 1.84 3.28 21.61
CA ALA A 50 2.53 3.20 22.90
C ALA A 50 3.96 2.62 22.80
N LEU A 51 4.20 1.71 21.85
CA LEU A 51 5.53 1.17 21.58
C LEU A 51 6.43 2.22 20.92
N SER A 52 5.87 2.96 19.96
CA SER A 52 6.59 3.93 19.13
C SER A 52 6.83 5.27 19.81
N SER A 53 5.94 5.69 20.70
CA SER A 53 6.02 6.99 21.40
C SER A 53 5.76 6.84 22.90
N PRO A 54 6.74 7.16 23.77
CA PRO A 54 6.53 7.26 25.22
C PRO A 54 5.47 8.32 25.58
N PHE A 55 5.43 9.42 24.84
CA PHE A 55 4.44 10.49 25.05
C PHE A 55 3.01 10.00 24.79
N LEU A 56 2.78 9.31 23.65
CA LEU A 56 1.47 8.75 23.35
C LEU A 56 1.10 7.63 24.33
N LYS A 57 2.05 6.81 24.78
CA LYS A 57 1.82 5.81 25.83
C LYS A 57 1.27 6.44 27.10
N ASP A 58 1.89 7.51 27.59
CA ASP A 58 1.46 8.19 28.80
C ASP A 58 0.08 8.84 28.60
N LEU A 59 -0.13 9.47 27.44
CA LEU A 59 -1.42 10.07 27.09
C LEU A 59 -2.56 9.03 27.05
N ILE A 60 -2.33 7.89 26.41
CA ILE A 60 -3.27 6.74 26.37
C ILE A 60 -3.59 6.26 27.77
N SER A 61 -2.56 6.06 28.59
CA SER A 61 -2.69 5.50 29.94
C SER A 61 -3.52 6.39 30.87
N THR A 62 -3.57 7.69 30.60
CA THR A 62 -4.39 8.65 31.36
C THR A 62 -5.84 8.75 30.85
N ALA A 63 -6.11 8.31 29.63
CA ALA A 63 -7.44 8.41 29.02
C ALA A 63 -8.33 7.22 29.45
N GLN A 64 -9.21 7.44 30.42
CA GLN A 64 -10.22 6.45 30.84
C GLN A 64 -11.41 6.40 29.89
N CYS A 65 -11.17 6.04 28.62
CA CYS A 65 -12.23 5.90 27.63
C CYS A 65 -11.98 4.67 26.73
N PRO A 66 -13.04 4.03 26.23
CA PRO A 66 -12.92 2.80 25.44
C PRO A 66 -12.24 3.02 24.08
N HIS A 67 -12.35 4.23 23.51
CA HIS A 67 -11.76 4.58 22.21
C HIS A 67 -11.28 6.04 22.23
N PRO A 68 -10.06 6.32 22.74
CA PRO A 68 -9.51 7.67 22.80
C PRO A 68 -9.35 8.28 21.39
N VAL A 69 -9.71 9.56 21.29
CA VAL A 69 -9.46 10.38 20.10
C VAL A 69 -8.44 11.46 20.48
N ILE A 70 -7.24 11.39 19.93
CA ILE A 70 -6.16 12.35 20.18
C ILE A 70 -6.09 13.32 19.02
N PHE A 71 -6.27 14.60 19.32
CA PHE A 71 -6.13 15.66 18.32
C PHE A 71 -4.69 16.16 18.28
N LEU A 72 -4.08 16.06 17.10
CA LEU A 72 -2.73 16.47 16.81
C LEU A 72 -2.77 17.81 16.06
N SER A 73 -2.55 18.90 16.80
CA SER A 73 -2.48 20.23 16.21
C SER A 73 -1.18 20.40 15.43
N LYS A 74 -1.22 21.10 14.29
CA LYS A 74 -0.04 21.47 13.48
C LYS A 74 0.69 20.32 12.80
N ILE A 75 0.08 19.15 12.72
CA ILE A 75 0.56 18.03 11.90
C ILE A 75 -0.36 17.93 10.69
N SER A 76 0.20 17.98 9.47
CA SER A 76 -0.57 17.76 8.25
C SER A 76 -1.00 16.31 8.12
N HIS A 77 -2.04 16.05 7.32
CA HIS A 77 -2.45 14.68 7.03
C HIS A 77 -1.33 13.85 6.36
N THR A 78 -0.52 14.48 5.50
CA THR A 78 0.64 13.86 4.85
C THR A 78 1.67 13.43 5.88
N THR A 79 2.06 14.32 6.79
CA THR A 79 3.01 14.01 7.86
C THR A 79 2.46 12.94 8.80
N LEU A 80 1.18 13.01 9.19
CA LEU A 80 0.57 11.96 10.01
C LEU A 80 0.62 10.60 9.32
N SER A 81 0.34 10.55 8.01
CA SER A 81 0.37 9.30 7.23
C SER A 81 1.79 8.72 7.19
N ALA A 82 2.80 9.56 6.97
CA ALA A 82 4.20 9.16 6.98
C ALA A 82 4.68 8.66 8.35
N LEU A 83 4.26 9.31 9.44
CA LEU A 83 4.57 8.83 10.80
C LEU A 83 3.92 7.48 11.08
N LEU A 84 2.67 7.29 10.64
CA LEU A 84 1.98 6.01 10.81
C LEU A 84 2.62 4.90 9.99
N GLU A 85 3.00 5.18 8.73
CA GLU A 85 3.77 4.23 7.92
C GLU A 85 5.03 3.81 8.67
N TYR A 86 5.86 4.77 9.09
CA TYR A 86 7.05 4.50 9.90
C TYR A 86 6.77 3.67 11.15
N MET A 87 5.71 3.98 11.89
CA MET A 87 5.38 3.27 13.14
C MET A 87 4.91 1.83 12.92
N TYR A 88 4.33 1.51 11.76
CA TYR A 88 3.82 0.16 11.47
C TYR A 88 4.80 -0.71 10.67
N THR A 89 5.67 -0.11 9.86
CA THR A 89 6.61 -0.85 9.00
C THR A 89 8.06 -0.72 9.47
N GLY A 90 8.39 0.30 10.26
CA GLY A 90 9.75 0.66 10.66
C GLY A 90 10.48 1.55 9.64
N GLU A 91 9.87 1.83 8.49
CA GLU A 91 10.48 2.62 7.41
C GLU A 91 9.44 3.53 6.74
N VAL A 92 9.89 4.66 6.19
CA VAL A 92 9.03 5.57 5.44
C VAL A 92 9.82 6.29 4.36
N LEU A 93 9.21 6.48 3.19
CA LEU A 93 9.76 7.27 2.10
C LEU A 93 9.08 8.63 2.05
N VAL A 94 9.86 9.70 2.25
CA VAL A 94 9.35 11.08 2.30
C VAL A 94 10.18 11.99 1.39
N ALA A 95 9.54 12.97 0.77
CA ALA A 95 10.23 13.97 -0.04
C ALA A 95 11.13 14.85 0.84
N ILE A 96 12.24 15.35 0.29
CA ILE A 96 13.20 16.20 1.04
C ILE A 96 12.53 17.46 1.60
N GLU A 97 11.56 18.01 0.88
CA GLU A 97 10.78 19.17 1.29
C GLU A 97 9.90 18.91 2.53
N ASP A 98 9.34 17.70 2.65
CA ASP A 98 8.46 17.30 3.76
C ASP A 98 9.23 16.72 4.95
N LEU A 99 10.51 16.36 4.76
CA LEU A 99 11.34 15.71 5.78
C LEU A 99 11.47 16.55 7.06
N ASN A 100 11.54 17.89 6.94
CA ASN A 100 11.60 18.78 8.10
C ASN A 100 10.34 18.69 8.95
N GLU A 101 9.18 18.76 8.29
CA GLU A 101 7.89 18.66 8.97
C GLU A 101 7.73 17.31 9.68
N LEU A 102 8.17 16.22 9.04
CA LEU A 102 8.18 14.89 9.63
C LEU A 102 9.04 14.83 10.90
N ILE A 103 10.28 15.33 10.85
CA ILE A 103 11.21 15.29 11.98
C ILE A 103 10.69 16.16 13.14
N ASP A 104 10.17 17.34 12.84
CA ASP A 104 9.62 18.23 13.87
C ASP A 104 8.38 17.61 14.54
N ALA A 105 7.48 17.02 13.75
CA ALA A 105 6.33 16.27 14.28
C ALA A 105 6.77 15.04 15.10
N ALA A 106 7.78 14.30 14.65
CA ALA A 106 8.33 13.17 15.38
C ALA A 106 8.96 13.57 16.72
N LYS A 107 9.59 14.75 16.79
CA LYS A 107 10.11 15.32 18.04
C LYS A 107 8.99 15.70 19.00
N GLU A 108 7.96 16.38 18.50
CA GLU A 108 6.80 16.79 19.31
C GLU A 108 6.06 15.57 19.88
N LEU A 109 5.93 14.50 19.09
CA LEU A 109 5.30 13.26 19.50
C LEU A 109 6.26 12.28 20.19
N HIS A 110 7.53 12.63 20.40
CA HIS A 110 8.54 11.75 20.98
C HIS A 110 8.61 10.36 20.31
N ILE A 111 8.57 10.32 18.98
CA ILE A 111 8.63 9.07 18.21
C ILE A 111 10.07 8.56 18.21
N LYS A 112 10.25 7.34 18.71
CA LYS A 112 11.56 6.67 18.77
C LYS A 112 12.18 6.54 17.38
N GLY A 113 13.50 6.63 17.30
CA GLY A 113 14.25 6.55 16.04
C GLY A 113 14.22 7.83 15.18
N LEU A 114 13.13 8.61 15.24
CA LEU A 114 13.00 9.86 14.48
C LEU A 114 13.27 11.12 15.32
N GLN A 115 12.93 11.14 16.61
CA GLN A 115 13.09 12.34 17.44
C GLN A 115 14.55 12.81 17.59
N GLU A 116 15.52 11.92 17.39
CA GLU A 116 16.97 12.22 17.51
C GLU A 116 17.60 12.66 16.18
N MET A 117 16.85 12.60 15.07
CA MET A 117 17.38 13.01 13.77
C MET A 117 17.65 14.52 13.72
N ASN A 118 18.86 14.85 13.26
CA ASN A 118 19.29 16.21 12.94
C ASN A 118 19.44 16.36 11.42
N LEU A 119 18.65 17.24 10.82
CA LEU A 119 18.61 17.44 9.37
C LEU A 119 19.96 17.87 8.78
N SER A 120 20.77 18.59 9.56
CA SER A 120 22.12 19.01 9.19
C SER A 120 23.09 17.84 9.01
N GLN A 121 22.78 16.64 9.50
CA GLN A 121 23.55 15.42 9.25
C GLN A 121 23.01 14.62 8.06
N ALA A 122 21.70 14.75 7.75
CA ALA A 122 21.04 14.03 6.67
C ALA A 122 21.31 14.62 5.27
N LEU A 123 21.59 15.93 5.20
CA LEU A 123 21.84 16.65 3.94
C LEU A 123 23.34 16.77 3.57
N THR A 124 24.25 16.25 4.42
CA THR A 124 25.71 16.35 4.23
C THR A 124 26.36 15.06 3.75
N SER A 125 25.60 14.03 3.39
CA SER A 125 26.11 12.73 2.92
C SER A 125 26.51 12.73 1.44
N ASP A 126 27.13 13.82 0.99
CA ASP A 126 27.98 13.82 -0.20
C ASP A 126 29.28 14.56 0.14
N GLN A 127 30.40 13.84 0.02
CA GLN A 127 31.79 14.18 0.41
C GLN A 127 32.28 13.69 1.80
N GLN A 128 32.82 12.46 1.77
CA GLN A 128 34.00 11.97 2.50
C GLN A 128 34.03 12.12 4.03
N LYS A 129 33.64 11.04 4.74
CA LYS A 129 34.47 10.40 5.79
C LYS A 129 33.91 9.05 6.25
N SER A 130 34.84 8.17 6.61
CA SER A 130 34.71 6.83 7.19
C SER A 130 33.69 6.70 8.33
N PRO A 131 33.13 5.51 8.57
CA PRO A 131 32.15 5.31 9.63
C PRO A 131 32.84 5.39 11.00
N GLU A 132 32.60 6.48 11.74
CA GLU A 132 32.71 6.46 13.18
C GLU A 132 31.35 6.04 13.76
N VAL A 133 31.40 4.89 14.42
CA VAL A 133 30.32 4.20 15.11
C VAL A 133 29.69 5.12 16.16
N PHE A 134 28.41 5.46 15.99
CA PHE A 134 27.60 6.02 17.07
C PHE A 134 27.27 4.87 18.03
N SER A 135 28.00 4.81 19.14
CA SER A 135 27.84 3.79 20.17
C SER A 135 26.69 4.20 21.10
N THR A 136 25.51 3.64 20.87
CA THR A 136 24.52 3.52 21.94
C THR A 136 24.77 2.20 22.65
N GLN A 137 25.10 2.28 23.94
CA GLN A 137 25.30 1.12 24.80
C GLN A 137 24.00 0.30 24.88
N ILE A 138 23.96 -0.83 24.17
CA ILE A 138 23.06 -1.93 24.44
C ILE A 138 23.95 -3.11 24.88
N GLU A 139 23.72 -3.59 26.10
CA GLU A 139 24.37 -4.78 26.63
C GLU A 139 24.04 -5.99 25.74
N SER A 140 25.11 -6.52 25.14
CA SER A 140 25.32 -7.81 24.50
C SER A 140 24.20 -8.86 24.57
N LEU A 141 23.84 -9.38 23.40
CA LEU A 141 23.74 -10.82 23.10
C LEU A 141 23.98 -11.02 21.60
N GLU A 142 25.06 -11.71 21.26
CA GLU A 142 25.55 -11.99 19.91
C GLU A 142 24.74 -13.11 19.25
N ALA A 143 24.22 -12.87 18.05
CA ALA A 143 23.99 -13.87 17.03
C ALA A 143 24.12 -13.19 15.66
N GLU A 144 24.98 -13.75 14.81
CA GLU A 144 25.38 -13.23 13.50
C GLU A 144 24.20 -13.26 12.50
N GLU A 145 23.87 -12.11 11.90
CA GLU A 145 23.07 -12.05 10.68
C GLU A 145 23.86 -11.37 9.57
N ASP A 146 24.16 -12.14 8.51
CA ASP A 146 24.64 -11.65 7.22
C ASP A 146 23.53 -10.83 6.55
N ILE A 147 23.64 -9.50 6.62
CA ILE A 147 22.83 -8.59 5.78
C ILE A 147 23.68 -8.19 4.57
N CYS A 148 23.23 -8.66 3.40
CA CYS A 148 23.83 -8.39 2.10
C CYS A 148 23.67 -6.91 1.72
N TYR A 149 24.80 -6.21 1.67
CA TYR A 149 24.94 -4.86 1.11
C TYR A 149 24.90 -4.94 -0.42
N PHE A 150 24.04 -4.14 -1.07
CA PHE A 150 24.19 -3.83 -2.50
C PHE A 150 24.18 -2.31 -2.71
N GLU A 151 25.27 -1.83 -3.31
CA GLU A 151 25.49 -0.45 -3.72
C GLU A 151 24.61 -0.10 -4.93
N ILE A 152 23.92 1.03 -4.86
CA ILE A 152 23.33 1.68 -6.05
C ILE A 152 24.28 2.81 -6.44
N SER A 153 25.03 2.59 -7.52
CA SER A 153 25.78 3.65 -8.19
C SER A 153 24.84 4.49 -9.03
N ASN A 154 24.63 5.75 -8.64
CA ASN A 154 24.05 6.79 -9.48
C ASN A 154 25.19 7.49 -10.25
N GLN A 155 25.09 7.52 -11.58
CA GLN A 155 25.78 8.50 -12.41
C GLN A 155 24.80 9.04 -13.44
N ASN A 156 24.49 10.33 -13.33
CA ASN A 156 24.07 11.16 -14.45
C ASN A 156 25.07 12.31 -14.54
N ASP A 157 25.63 12.53 -15.74
CA ASP A 157 25.91 13.87 -16.26
C ASP A 157 26.13 13.82 -17.79
N GLU A 158 25.70 14.89 -18.46
CA GLU A 158 25.49 15.02 -19.91
C GLU A 158 26.75 15.29 -20.78
N LEU A 159 26.70 14.79 -22.02
CA LEU A 159 27.16 15.35 -23.32
C LEU A 159 28.60 15.87 -23.55
N ASN A 160 29.38 15.17 -24.41
CA ASN A 160 29.84 15.69 -25.72
C ASN A 160 30.54 14.65 -26.64
N LYS A 161 30.39 14.87 -27.95
CA LYS A 161 30.73 14.07 -29.16
C LYS A 161 32.15 13.49 -29.29
N ILE A 162 32.29 12.35 -30.00
CA ILE A 162 32.95 12.17 -31.34
C ILE A 162 32.87 10.69 -31.80
N ASP A 163 32.15 10.49 -32.92
CA ASP A 163 32.38 9.66 -34.12
C ASP A 163 33.05 8.25 -34.17
N LEU A 164 32.38 7.43 -35.01
CA LEU A 164 32.84 6.45 -36.02
C LEU A 164 32.91 4.92 -35.72
N GLU A 165 32.01 4.23 -36.46
CA GLU A 165 32.18 2.98 -37.23
C GLU A 165 31.91 1.57 -36.62
N ARG A 166 30.72 1.04 -37.00
CA ARG A 166 30.53 -0.07 -37.99
C ARG A 166 30.60 -1.54 -37.51
N ASN A 167 29.43 -2.18 -37.39
CA ASN A 167 28.96 -3.44 -38.06
C ASN A 167 27.72 -4.02 -37.31
N SER A 168 26.50 -3.91 -37.86
CA SER A 168 25.72 -4.94 -38.61
C SER A 168 25.37 -6.19 -37.76
N CYS A 169 24.14 -6.71 -37.64
CA CYS A 169 22.92 -6.85 -38.48
C CYS A 169 21.70 -7.04 -37.52
N SER A 170 20.47 -6.52 -37.68
CA SER A 170 19.44 -6.44 -38.75
C SER A 170 18.30 -7.48 -38.62
N LEU A 171 17.10 -6.96 -38.29
CA LEU A 171 15.74 -7.30 -38.78
C LEU A 171 15.13 -8.64 -38.27
N ILE A 172 13.87 -8.68 -37.82
CA ILE A 172 12.64 -8.40 -38.61
C ILE A 172 11.61 -7.61 -37.80
N GLU A 173 11.15 -6.50 -38.39
CA GLU A 173 9.90 -5.79 -38.09
C GLU A 173 8.71 -6.56 -38.64
N ASN A 174 7.57 -6.49 -37.95
CA ASN A 174 6.29 -6.23 -38.61
C ASN A 174 5.36 -5.52 -37.63
N ASP A 175 5.04 -4.28 -38.00
CA ASP A 175 4.13 -3.34 -37.38
C ASP A 175 2.66 -3.81 -37.40
N VAL A 176 1.91 -3.38 -36.39
CA VAL A 176 0.55 -2.87 -36.59
C VAL A 176 0.42 -1.54 -35.83
N GLN A 177 0.42 -0.44 -36.58
CA GLN A 177 -0.17 0.86 -36.20
C GLN A 177 -1.71 0.72 -36.31
N VAL A 178 -2.62 1.45 -35.65
CA VAL A 178 -2.89 2.89 -35.45
C VAL A 178 -4.09 2.90 -34.42
N MET A 179 -4.29 3.79 -33.45
CA MET A 179 -4.91 5.14 -33.57
C MET A 179 -5.08 5.79 -32.19
N ASP A 180 -4.86 7.10 -32.19
CA ASP A 180 -5.30 8.10 -31.21
C ASP A 180 -6.83 8.33 -31.25
N ASN A 181 -7.45 8.57 -30.07
CA ASN A 181 -8.19 9.79 -29.70
C ASN A 181 -9.33 9.60 -28.66
N ASN A 182 -9.28 10.48 -27.64
CA ASN A 182 -10.34 11.23 -26.94
C ASN A 182 -11.52 10.57 -26.17
N ILE A 183 -11.50 10.84 -24.85
CA ILE A 183 -12.51 11.54 -24.01
C ILE A 183 -14.00 11.43 -24.41
N ASP A 184 -14.80 10.82 -23.53
CA ASP A 184 -15.98 11.48 -22.94
C ASP A 184 -16.47 10.74 -21.68
N ASP A 185 -16.74 11.51 -20.62
CA ASP A 185 -17.89 11.37 -19.72
C ASP A 185 -17.75 12.38 -18.57
N LEU A 186 -18.01 13.63 -18.96
CA LEU A 186 -18.56 14.67 -18.13
C LEU A 186 -20.03 14.30 -17.83
N TYR A 187 -20.45 14.29 -16.57
CA TYR A 187 -21.86 14.51 -16.23
C TYR A 187 -21.97 15.48 -15.05
N GLU A 188 -22.61 16.60 -15.32
CA GLU A 188 -23.18 17.53 -14.35
C GLU A 188 -24.26 16.82 -13.52
N ILE A 189 -24.34 17.14 -12.22
CA ILE A 189 -25.57 16.95 -11.45
C ILE A 189 -26.00 18.33 -10.98
N ASP A 190 -27.14 18.77 -11.54
CA ASP A 190 -27.93 19.91 -11.11
C ASP A 190 -28.34 19.76 -9.64
N VAL A 191 -27.95 20.72 -8.80
CA VAL A 191 -28.50 20.87 -7.45
C VAL A 191 -29.76 21.73 -7.57
N THR A 192 -30.92 21.09 -7.54
CA THR A 192 -32.18 21.78 -7.22
C THR A 192 -32.55 21.47 -5.78
N ASP A 193 -32.57 22.55 -4.98
CA ASP A 193 -33.15 22.61 -3.65
C ASP A 193 -34.65 22.30 -3.71
N GLU A 194 -35.11 21.22 -3.09
CA GLU A 194 -36.45 21.19 -2.47
C GLU A 194 -36.41 20.43 -1.14
N LYS A 195 -36.86 21.14 -0.10
CA LYS A 195 -37.24 20.63 1.21
C LYS A 195 -38.53 19.83 1.07
N ASP A 196 -38.61 18.65 1.69
CA ASP A 196 -39.66 18.31 2.67
C ASP A 196 -39.54 16.88 3.22
N ASN A 197 -39.23 16.82 4.52
CA ASN A 197 -39.93 16.13 5.61
C ASN A 197 -40.48 14.68 5.50
N VAL A 198 -40.06 13.88 6.51
CA VAL A 198 -40.71 12.72 7.19
C VAL A 198 -40.63 11.31 6.56
N THR A 199 -39.87 10.40 7.18
CA THR A 199 -40.35 9.26 8.02
C THR A 199 -39.23 8.23 8.26
N THR A 200 -39.15 7.79 9.53
CA THR A 200 -38.30 6.72 10.04
C THR A 200 -38.85 5.35 9.61
N GLU A 201 -38.11 4.56 8.81
CA GLU A 201 -38.31 3.09 8.74
C GLU A 201 -37.00 2.32 8.50
N MET A 202 -36.69 1.47 9.49
CA MET A 202 -36.14 0.11 9.43
C MET A 202 -34.93 -0.22 8.52
N VAL A 203 -33.78 -0.39 9.19
CA VAL A 203 -32.60 -1.12 8.70
C VAL A 203 -32.91 -2.62 8.65
N PRO A 204 -32.65 -3.36 7.56
CA PRO A 204 -32.64 -4.82 7.61
C PRO A 204 -31.32 -5.31 8.19
N ASN A 205 -31.41 -6.03 9.31
CA ASN A 205 -30.38 -6.91 9.85
C ASN A 205 -30.03 -8.00 8.82
N TYR A 206 -28.74 -8.21 8.57
CA TYR A 206 -28.24 -9.46 8.02
C TYR A 206 -27.41 -10.18 9.09
N THR A 207 -28.09 -11.07 9.81
CA THR A 207 -27.46 -12.20 10.51
C THR A 207 -27.79 -13.48 9.76
N ASN A 208 -26.77 -14.35 9.66
CA ASN A 208 -26.79 -15.79 9.41
C ASN A 208 -26.82 -16.28 7.95
N ILE A 209 -25.65 -16.76 7.51
CA ILE A 209 -25.54 -18.00 6.75
C ILE A 209 -24.73 -18.97 7.61
N ASP A 210 -25.42 -19.97 8.14
CA ASP A 210 -24.96 -21.19 8.83
C ASP A 210 -25.43 -22.36 7.93
N SER A 211 -24.78 -23.50 7.66
CA SER A 211 -23.50 -24.15 8.02
C SER A 211 -23.35 -25.38 7.05
N LEU A 212 -22.17 -25.84 6.59
CA LEU A 212 -21.40 -27.05 7.02
C LEU A 212 -20.66 -27.71 5.80
N PRO A 213 -19.67 -28.62 5.96
CA PRO A 213 -18.74 -28.86 7.09
C PRO A 213 -17.26 -28.97 6.66
N GLY A 214 -16.33 -28.67 7.58
CA GLY A 214 -14.93 -29.10 7.48
C GLY A 214 -13.92 -28.11 8.05
N ASN A 215 -13.40 -28.42 9.24
CA ASN A 215 -12.29 -27.74 9.92
C ASN A 215 -11.17 -27.29 8.97
N GLN A 216 -10.96 -25.98 8.83
CA GLN A 216 -9.64 -25.34 8.77
C GLN A 216 -9.77 -23.94 9.38
N ASP A 217 -8.84 -23.61 10.27
CA ASP A 217 -8.72 -22.32 10.97
C ASP A 217 -8.69 -21.13 9.98
N PRO A 218 -9.24 -19.95 10.34
CA PRO A 218 -9.09 -18.76 9.51
C PRO A 218 -7.70 -18.16 9.77
N THR A 219 -6.67 -18.80 9.23
CA THR A 219 -5.33 -18.23 9.13
C THR A 219 -5.34 -17.03 8.18
N ASN A 220 -4.77 -15.91 8.63
CA ASN A 220 -4.14 -14.85 7.84
C ASN A 220 -4.18 -15.05 6.32
N LEU A 221 -4.98 -14.26 5.62
CA LEU A 221 -4.74 -14.00 4.20
C LEU A 221 -5.21 -12.57 3.90
N SER A 222 -4.29 -11.69 3.51
CA SER A 222 -4.69 -10.59 2.62
C SER A 222 -5.06 -11.25 1.30
N THR A 223 -6.27 -11.81 1.22
CA THR A 223 -6.73 -12.55 0.05
C THR A 223 -6.71 -11.59 -1.12
N LEU A 224 -5.72 -11.75 -1.99
CA LEU A 224 -5.66 -11.05 -3.26
C LEU A 224 -6.96 -11.34 -4.00
N GLN A 225 -7.66 -10.26 -4.35
CA GLN A 225 -8.91 -10.34 -5.10
C GLN A 225 -8.65 -9.85 -6.51
N TYR A 226 -9.38 -10.38 -7.47
CA TYR A 226 -9.22 -10.07 -8.88
C TYR A 226 -10.56 -9.64 -9.47
N THR A 227 -10.50 -8.81 -10.49
CA THR A 227 -11.65 -8.33 -11.26
C THR A 227 -11.17 -8.07 -12.69
N VAL A 228 -12.09 -7.73 -13.58
CA VAL A 228 -11.78 -7.27 -14.93
C VAL A 228 -12.35 -5.88 -15.19
N SER A 229 -11.73 -5.12 -16.07
CA SER A 229 -12.30 -3.87 -16.59
C SER A 229 -13.54 -4.14 -17.44
N ASN A 230 -14.25 -3.09 -17.86
CA ASN A 230 -15.33 -3.19 -18.84
C ASN A 230 -14.85 -3.69 -20.23
N GLN A 231 -13.56 -3.54 -20.53
CA GLN A 231 -12.90 -4.04 -21.74
C GLN A 231 -12.25 -5.42 -21.53
N GLY A 232 -12.51 -6.09 -20.40
CA GLY A 232 -11.96 -7.41 -20.10
C GLY A 232 -10.47 -7.42 -19.73
N SER A 233 -9.87 -6.27 -19.40
CA SER A 233 -8.48 -6.21 -18.94
C SER A 233 -8.38 -6.63 -17.47
N LEU A 234 -7.39 -7.47 -17.16
CA LEU A 234 -7.20 -8.01 -15.81
C LEU A 234 -6.83 -6.90 -14.81
N GLN A 235 -7.49 -6.96 -13.66
CA GLN A 235 -7.30 -6.04 -12.54
C GLN A 235 -7.16 -6.81 -11.23
N MET A 236 -6.34 -6.28 -10.34
CA MET A 236 -6.18 -6.77 -8.97
C MET A 236 -6.78 -5.75 -8.01
N ILE A 237 -7.45 -6.24 -6.98
CA ILE A 237 -7.94 -5.47 -5.84
C ILE A 237 -7.08 -5.85 -4.64
N LEU A 238 -6.42 -4.84 -4.06
CA LEU A 238 -5.62 -4.99 -2.86
C LEU A 238 -5.82 -3.74 -2.00
N ASN A 239 -6.17 -3.95 -0.73
CA ASN A 239 -6.32 -2.90 0.28
C ASN A 239 -7.19 -1.72 -0.21
N ARG A 240 -8.36 -2.03 -0.79
CA ARG A 240 -9.35 -1.07 -1.32
C ARG A 240 -8.87 -0.23 -2.52
N PHE A 241 -7.70 -0.54 -3.05
CA PHE A 241 -7.20 -0.01 -4.31
C PHE A 241 -7.33 -1.04 -5.43
N ILE A 242 -7.31 -0.55 -6.67
CA ILE A 242 -7.44 -1.34 -7.89
C ILE A 242 -6.18 -1.06 -8.69
N TYR A 243 -5.62 -2.11 -9.27
CA TYR A 243 -4.43 -2.05 -10.09
C TYR A 243 -4.66 -2.76 -11.41
N TYR A 244 -4.13 -2.22 -12.50
CA TYR A 244 -4.03 -2.91 -13.79
C TYR A 244 -2.78 -3.78 -13.82
N LEU A 245 -2.88 -4.95 -14.45
CA LEU A 245 -1.71 -5.74 -14.79
C LEU A 245 -0.90 -5.00 -15.87
N LYS A 246 0.37 -4.72 -15.60
CA LYS A 246 1.28 -4.08 -16.55
C LYS A 246 2.01 -5.13 -17.40
N HIS A 247 2.61 -6.13 -16.75
CA HIS A 247 3.23 -7.27 -17.41
C HIS A 247 3.41 -8.43 -16.44
N THR A 248 3.53 -9.62 -17.00
CA THR A 248 3.87 -10.87 -16.32
C THR A 248 5.23 -11.33 -16.79
N ASN A 249 6.12 -11.63 -15.86
CA ASN A 249 7.44 -12.18 -16.13
C ASN A 249 7.39 -13.69 -16.32
N ARG A 250 8.46 -14.27 -16.87
CA ARG A 250 8.58 -15.73 -17.10
C ARG A 250 8.54 -16.56 -15.82
N ASP A 251 8.90 -15.97 -14.69
CA ASP A 251 8.91 -16.61 -13.38
C ASP A 251 7.56 -16.48 -12.64
N MET A 252 6.48 -16.15 -13.36
CA MET A 252 5.15 -15.90 -12.83
C MET A 252 5.03 -14.68 -11.91
N SER A 253 6.09 -13.87 -11.76
CA SER A 253 5.97 -12.58 -11.10
C SER A 253 5.21 -11.59 -11.97
N ARG A 254 4.36 -10.75 -11.36
CA ARG A 254 3.49 -9.80 -12.05
C ARG A 254 3.70 -8.42 -11.48
N GLN A 255 3.80 -7.42 -12.37
CA GLN A 255 3.80 -6.02 -11.97
C GLN A 255 2.42 -5.41 -12.19
N TRP A 256 1.89 -4.82 -11.13
CA TRP A 256 0.61 -4.15 -11.08
C TRP A 256 0.80 -2.65 -10.87
N ARG A 257 0.01 -1.84 -11.56
CA ARG A 257 0.05 -0.37 -11.44
C ARG A 257 -1.33 0.16 -11.09
N CYS A 258 -1.41 1.13 -10.18
CA CYS A 258 -2.68 1.72 -9.78
C CYS A 258 -3.50 2.19 -10.98
N VAL A 259 -4.81 2.00 -10.98
CA VAL A 259 -5.70 2.43 -12.08
C VAL A 259 -5.73 3.95 -12.32
N GLU A 260 -5.37 4.77 -11.32
CA GLU A 260 -5.35 6.24 -11.39
C GLU A 260 -4.00 6.81 -11.88
N TYR A 261 -3.13 5.97 -12.46
CA TYR A 261 -1.78 6.40 -12.87
C TYR A 261 -1.74 7.38 -14.06
N LEU A 262 -2.76 7.36 -14.93
CA LEU A 262 -2.91 8.29 -16.06
C LEU A 262 -3.88 9.43 -15.77
N ASN A 263 -4.62 9.35 -14.67
CA ASN A 263 -5.59 10.36 -14.31
C ASN A 263 -4.89 11.61 -13.78
N ASN A 264 -5.65 12.68 -13.51
CA ASN A 264 -5.10 13.96 -13.04
C ASN A 264 -4.23 13.83 -11.79
N CYS A 265 -4.48 12.81 -10.95
CA CYS A 265 -3.71 12.52 -9.75
C CYS A 265 -2.33 11.88 -10.04
N LYS A 266 -2.11 11.33 -11.24
CA LYS A 266 -0.87 10.66 -11.67
C LYS A 266 -0.30 9.73 -10.59
N CYS A 267 -1.11 8.77 -10.15
CA CYS A 267 -0.75 7.93 -9.00
C CYS A 267 0.58 7.17 -9.24
N PRO A 268 1.55 7.24 -8.30
CA PRO A 268 2.85 6.58 -8.44
C PRO A 268 2.85 5.11 -8.00
N ALA A 269 1.77 4.59 -7.42
CA ALA A 269 1.76 3.30 -6.73
C ALA A 269 1.88 2.07 -7.66
N TYR A 270 2.72 1.12 -7.24
CA TYR A 270 2.93 -0.19 -7.88
C TYR A 270 2.94 -1.32 -6.86
N VAL A 271 2.61 -2.52 -7.33
CA VAL A 271 2.69 -3.75 -6.55
C VAL A 271 3.30 -4.85 -7.39
N PHE A 272 4.19 -5.65 -6.80
CA PHE A 272 4.72 -6.87 -7.39
C PHE A 272 4.16 -8.07 -6.66
N THR A 273 3.66 -9.04 -7.41
CA THR A 273 3.19 -10.31 -6.87
C THR A 273 3.96 -11.47 -7.48
N LYS A 274 4.12 -12.57 -6.76
CA LYS A 274 4.66 -13.83 -7.26
C LYS A 274 3.86 -14.97 -6.64
N ASP A 275 3.41 -15.93 -7.47
CA ASP A 275 2.62 -17.08 -7.04
C ASP A 275 1.42 -16.69 -6.15
N ASP A 276 0.68 -15.66 -6.58
CA ASP A 276 -0.49 -15.10 -5.88
C ASP A 276 -0.21 -14.58 -4.46
N VAL A 277 1.03 -14.19 -4.18
CA VAL A 277 1.46 -13.51 -2.96
C VAL A 277 2.06 -12.15 -3.31
N VAL A 278 1.78 -11.14 -2.49
CA VAL A 278 2.39 -9.80 -2.64
C VAL A 278 3.85 -9.86 -2.18
N VAL A 279 4.78 -9.62 -3.09
CA VAL A 279 6.23 -9.59 -2.82
C VAL A 279 6.68 -8.20 -2.40
N GLN A 280 6.20 -7.16 -3.09
CA GLN A 280 6.65 -5.79 -2.87
C GLN A 280 5.56 -4.79 -3.20
N ARG A 281 5.49 -3.70 -2.43
CA ARG A 281 4.66 -2.53 -2.71
C ARG A 281 5.58 -1.32 -2.83
N ILE A 282 5.33 -0.46 -3.81
CA ILE A 282 6.16 0.71 -4.09
C ILE A 282 5.27 1.94 -4.20
N SER A 283 5.61 2.98 -3.44
CA SER A 283 4.94 4.28 -3.35
C SER A 283 3.52 4.24 -2.78
N ALA A 284 3.21 5.23 -1.93
CA ALA A 284 1.87 5.43 -1.42
C ALA A 284 0.91 5.95 -2.51
N HIS A 285 -0.39 5.69 -2.31
CA HIS A 285 -1.43 6.31 -3.12
C HIS A 285 -1.62 7.77 -2.73
N ASN A 286 -1.83 8.63 -3.72
CA ASN A 286 -2.08 10.07 -3.57
C ASN A 286 -3.54 10.44 -3.89
N HIS A 287 -4.46 9.47 -3.79
CA HIS A 287 -5.87 9.63 -4.05
C HIS A 287 -6.70 8.74 -3.09
N PRO A 288 -7.99 9.06 -2.88
CA PRO A 288 -8.87 8.24 -2.05
C PRO A 288 -9.01 6.80 -2.57
N PHE A 289 -9.50 5.91 -1.70
CA PHE A 289 -9.78 4.51 -2.02
C PHE A 289 -10.81 4.36 -3.17
N HIS A 290 -10.76 3.22 -3.87
CA HIS A 290 -11.65 2.94 -5.00
C HIS A 290 -12.97 2.28 -4.59
N ASP A 291 -13.46 2.53 -3.38
CA ASP A 291 -14.61 1.82 -2.80
C ASP A 291 -15.85 1.84 -3.69
N GLN A 292 -16.16 2.98 -4.32
CA GLN A 292 -17.29 3.10 -5.22
C GLN A 292 -17.14 2.19 -6.45
N LYS A 293 -15.94 2.08 -7.02
CA LYS A 293 -15.65 1.19 -8.15
C LYS A 293 -15.72 -0.28 -7.71
N ILE A 294 -15.15 -0.60 -6.55
CA ILE A 294 -15.15 -1.97 -5.99
C ILE A 294 -16.58 -2.42 -5.67
N LEU A 295 -17.40 -1.59 -5.02
CA LEU A 295 -18.80 -1.89 -4.70
C LEU A 295 -19.65 -2.14 -5.95
N LYS A 296 -19.39 -1.42 -7.05
CA LYS A 296 -20.04 -1.71 -8.34
C LYS A 296 -19.68 -3.11 -8.85
N LYS A 297 -18.41 -3.54 -8.71
CA LYS A 297 -17.96 -4.89 -9.09
C LYS A 297 -18.55 -5.98 -8.19
N VAL A 298 -18.61 -5.74 -6.87
CA VAL A 298 -19.28 -6.64 -5.90
C VAL A 298 -20.73 -6.86 -6.30
N LYS A 299 -21.49 -5.78 -6.56
CA LYS A 299 -22.91 -5.86 -6.95
C LYS A 299 -23.13 -6.61 -8.26
N ALA A 300 -22.17 -6.52 -9.17
CA ALA A 300 -22.18 -7.24 -10.44
C ALA A 300 -21.71 -8.71 -10.33
N GLY A 301 -21.24 -9.16 -9.16
CA GLY A 301 -20.68 -10.50 -8.99
C GLY A 301 -19.36 -10.71 -9.74
N ALA A 302 -18.62 -9.63 -10.02
CA ALA A 302 -17.42 -9.65 -10.88
C ALA A 302 -16.11 -9.59 -10.07
N ILE A 303 -16.09 -10.16 -8.86
CA ILE A 303 -14.88 -10.29 -8.03
C ILE A 303 -14.55 -11.76 -7.86
N PHE A 304 -13.28 -12.09 -8.06
CA PHE A 304 -12.74 -13.44 -8.08
C PHE A 304 -11.65 -13.59 -7.04
N THR A 305 -11.54 -14.76 -6.44
CA THR A 305 -10.47 -15.09 -5.47
C THR A 305 -9.26 -15.73 -6.15
N ALA A 306 -9.43 -16.32 -7.33
CA ALA A 306 -8.37 -16.89 -8.13
C ALA A 306 -8.15 -16.04 -9.39
N ILE A 307 -6.89 -15.86 -9.79
CA ILE A 307 -6.57 -15.03 -10.94
C ILE A 307 -7.06 -15.64 -12.26
N ASN A 308 -6.99 -16.97 -12.37
CA ASN A 308 -7.42 -17.68 -13.58
C ASN A 308 -8.92 -17.48 -13.87
N ASP A 309 -9.76 -17.36 -12.84
CA ASP A 309 -11.19 -17.11 -13.02
C ASP A 309 -11.43 -15.71 -13.61
N ALA A 310 -10.68 -14.71 -13.14
CA ALA A 310 -10.73 -13.37 -13.69
C ALA A 310 -10.17 -13.29 -15.12
N GLU A 311 -9.09 -14.00 -15.42
CA GLU A 311 -8.52 -14.08 -16.78
C GLU A 311 -9.50 -14.72 -17.77
N ASN A 312 -10.20 -15.78 -17.36
CA ASN A 312 -11.22 -16.44 -18.16
C ASN A 312 -12.40 -15.49 -18.43
N GLU A 313 -12.92 -14.81 -17.41
CA GLU A 313 -14.01 -13.84 -17.59
C GLU A 313 -13.59 -12.68 -18.51
N GLY A 314 -12.36 -12.19 -18.36
CA GLY A 314 -11.80 -11.14 -19.23
C GLY A 314 -11.73 -11.57 -20.69
N THR A 315 -11.33 -12.82 -20.95
CA THR A 315 -11.30 -13.41 -22.29
C THR A 315 -12.70 -13.51 -22.89
N ILE A 316 -13.67 -13.97 -22.09
CA ILE A 316 -15.08 -14.06 -22.52
C ILE A 316 -15.63 -12.68 -22.86
N MET A 317 -15.33 -11.64 -22.05
CA MET A 317 -15.76 -10.27 -22.33
C MET A 317 -15.17 -9.72 -23.63
N LYS A 318 -13.88 -9.96 -23.88
CA LYS A 318 -13.22 -9.52 -25.12
C LYS A 318 -13.85 -10.16 -26.36
N ASN A 319 -14.07 -11.47 -26.33
CA ASN A 319 -14.69 -12.18 -27.46
C ASN A 319 -16.11 -11.66 -27.74
N ARG A 320 -16.92 -11.39 -26.70
CA ARG A 320 -18.27 -10.79 -26.88
C ARG A 320 -18.22 -9.40 -27.53
N LEU A 321 -17.21 -8.59 -27.20
CA LEU A 321 -17.04 -7.26 -27.78
C LEU A 321 -16.61 -7.36 -29.26
N GLU A 322 -15.75 -8.32 -29.59
CA GLU A 322 -15.34 -8.60 -30.99
C GLU A 322 -16.54 -9.06 -31.84
N GLU A 323 -17.37 -9.98 -31.34
CA GLU A 323 -18.58 -10.45 -32.05
C GLU A 323 -19.61 -9.33 -32.29
N GLN A 324 -19.73 -8.37 -31.36
CA GLN A 324 -20.61 -7.21 -31.50
C GLN A 324 -20.10 -6.23 -32.57
N HIS A 325 -18.79 -6.06 -32.70
CA HIS A 325 -18.19 -5.23 -33.73
C HIS A 325 -18.24 -5.85 -35.14
N GLU A 326 -18.34 -7.17 -35.26
CA GLU A 326 -18.50 -7.86 -36.55
C GLU A 326 -19.95 -7.89 -37.07
N THR A 327 -20.93 -7.54 -36.22
CA THR A 327 -22.37 -7.59 -36.55
C THR A 327 -23.01 -6.22 -36.86
N GLU A 328 -22.24 -5.13 -36.76
CA GLU A 328 -22.62 -3.75 -37.15
C GLU A 328 -22.06 -3.33 -38.52
#